data_AF-A0A496XPC9-F1
#
_entry.id   AF-A0A496XPC9-F1
#
_cell.length_a   1.000
_cell.length_b   1.000
_cell.length_c   1.000
_cell.angle_alpha   90.00
_cell.angle_beta   90.00
_cell.angle_gamma   90.00
#
_symmetry.space_group_name_H-M   'P 1'
#
loop_
_entity.id
_entity.type
_entity.pdbx_description
1 polymer ?
#
loop_
_entity_poly.entity_id
_entity_poly.type
_entity_poly.pdbx_seq_one_letter_code
_entity_poly.pdbx_strand_id
1 'polypeptide(L)'
;MKWIILLSLFSIEVGAKAWNYRNNPHWQIDKTYEYHLNKLPKSGELKKYPWTGNYWPHSDGGLTYRWNLQGEKNLQKYWDYPLHDMKNMTGVDLNTLSPAEKYDLYLGNLNWNTVKEERNYSKINTQIKASVKYDPSYKIDSWAGICNAWSESTITFNNPKPIIVTGKLGHRIPFGASDIKGLLASMLNMDKVTPEKTIGERCFDDLDTLWGQVEKGTLSEDEFYGISDRGPCGDVNAGAFHVVLTNQIALKDHGFMIDVDRGSQVWNQPVYSYEIQNMEQIPKIHDRAAKGTKKVFYVHVKVHYVREMHQSWFSKIPHKGFGIKDYEYFLELDKDEKIIGGAWSSYERPDYVWLRNSKKWKGAFAPLKKIYTASIKQKGIGINNRPYTHGEKAKWPDIARYKKWAKRSPPKNKQEWPNITLLKKWKKMTFKKGPNPLKLIYYKGRWPNPIKKDLQFINAVSKGNLSKVKKMIDADVRVNAVTKDKRNALLIAAARRDDKMVQLLLANGAEFSIDFQNAAGISPLMAVLNSKEKPNNKLLTIVKELINAGPAWDLKDNQENNILFYAQKIKYTPLGNNIYQMIKSYKKSWD
;
A
#
# COMPACT_ATOMS: atom_id res chain seq x y z
N MET A 1 43.14 22.58 58.72
CA MET A 1 41.99 21.79 59.20
C MET A 1 41.23 21.29 57.97
N LYS A 2 41.28 19.98 57.71
CA LYS A 2 40.68 19.32 56.53
C LYS A 2 39.15 19.30 56.68
N TRP A 3 38.42 19.77 55.67
CA TRP A 3 37.02 19.39 55.46
C TRP A 3 36.96 18.45 54.26
N ILE A 4 36.69 17.19 54.55
CA ILE A 4 36.45 16.12 53.59
C ILE A 4 35.02 16.29 53.09
N ILE A 5 34.85 16.61 51.81
CA ILE A 5 33.54 16.53 51.14
C ILE A 5 33.42 15.09 50.64
N LEU A 6 32.55 14.31 51.31
CA LEU A 6 32.12 12.98 50.88
C LEU A 6 31.29 13.13 49.59
N LEU A 7 31.91 12.81 48.46
CA LEU A 7 31.22 12.52 47.21
C LEU A 7 30.52 11.17 47.36
N SER A 8 29.21 11.20 47.64
CA SER A 8 28.35 10.05 47.46
C SER A 8 28.33 9.70 45.96
N LEU A 9 29.07 8.66 45.58
CA LEU A 9 28.92 7.98 44.30
C LEU A 9 27.50 7.41 44.25
N PHE A 10 26.55 8.17 43.71
CA PHE A 10 25.36 7.58 43.14
C PHE A 10 25.83 6.78 41.91
N SER A 11 26.03 5.48 42.11
CA SER A 11 26.06 4.53 41.01
C SER A 11 24.72 4.63 40.30
N ILE A 12 24.69 5.37 39.18
CA ILE A 12 23.58 5.33 38.26
C ILE A 12 23.59 3.92 37.68
N GLU A 13 22.77 3.02 38.24
CA GLU A 13 22.43 1.77 37.59
C GLU A 13 21.74 2.11 36.25
N VAL A 14 22.53 2.13 35.18
CA VAL A 14 22.04 2.27 33.80
C VAL A 14 21.38 0.95 33.39
N GLY A 15 20.19 0.67 33.95
CA GLY A 15 19.29 -0.31 33.39
C GLY A 15 18.54 0.31 32.20
N ALA A 16 18.41 -0.41 31.09
CA ALA A 16 17.53 0.01 30.00
C ALA A 16 16.08 0.14 30.54
N LYS A 17 15.36 1.21 30.14
CA LYS A 17 13.99 1.47 30.60
C LYS A 17 12.99 0.60 29.83
N ALA A 18 12.01 0.05 30.56
CA ALA A 18 10.75 -0.54 30.08
C ALA A 18 10.19 0.07 28.78
N TRP A 19 9.76 1.32 28.90
CA TRP A 19 9.45 2.26 27.82
C TRP A 19 9.29 3.64 28.49
N ASN A 20 9.54 4.72 27.75
CA ASN A 20 9.40 6.09 28.28
C ASN A 20 7.90 6.52 28.36
N TYR A 21 7.62 7.75 28.81
CA TYR A 21 6.24 8.25 28.89
C TYR A 21 5.54 8.28 27.53
N ARG A 22 6.24 8.65 26.45
CA ARG A 22 5.74 8.71 25.06
C ARG A 22 5.44 7.32 24.48
N ASN A 23 6.07 6.29 25.01
CA ASN A 23 5.84 4.91 24.61
C ASN A 23 4.98 4.13 25.60
N ASN A 24 4.38 4.76 26.60
CA ASN A 24 3.54 4.05 27.56
C ASN A 24 2.08 3.98 27.08
N PRO A 25 1.54 2.81 26.67
CA PRO A 25 0.19 2.74 26.12
C PRO A 25 -0.90 3.10 27.14
N HIS A 26 -0.63 2.95 28.44
CA HIS A 26 -1.59 3.25 29.51
C HIS A 26 -1.90 4.74 29.56
N TRP A 27 -0.86 5.57 29.45
CA TRP A 27 -0.98 7.03 29.52
C TRP A 27 -1.31 7.65 28.18
N GLN A 28 -0.68 7.16 27.11
CA GLN A 28 -0.85 7.76 25.78
C GLN A 28 -2.15 7.36 25.12
N ILE A 29 -2.57 6.11 25.28
CA ILE A 29 -3.65 5.54 24.48
C ILE A 29 -4.88 5.24 25.34
N ASP A 30 -4.80 4.23 26.20
CA ASP A 30 -5.94 3.77 26.97
C ASP A 30 -5.47 2.98 28.21
N LYS A 31 -5.87 3.48 29.38
CA LYS A 31 -5.56 2.88 30.68
C LYS A 31 -6.14 1.47 30.87
N THR A 32 -7.08 1.05 30.03
CA THR A 32 -7.81 -0.23 30.13
C THR A 32 -7.17 -1.36 29.32
N TYR A 33 -6.02 -1.14 28.69
CA TYR A 33 -5.36 -2.17 27.91
C TYR A 33 -4.89 -3.34 28.79
N GLU A 34 -4.97 -4.55 28.21
CA GLU A 34 -4.39 -5.76 28.76
C GLU A 34 -2.89 -5.82 28.40
N TYR A 35 -2.08 -6.23 29.37
CA TYR A 35 -0.62 -6.29 29.27
C TYR A 35 -0.08 -7.71 29.49
N HIS A 36 -0.87 -8.64 30.01
CA HIS A 36 -0.42 -10.01 30.23
C HIS A 36 -0.43 -10.76 28.90
N LEU A 37 0.74 -11.24 28.48
CA LEU A 37 0.92 -11.87 27.17
C LEU A 37 -0.04 -13.06 26.96
N ASN A 38 -0.28 -13.83 28.02
CA ASN A 38 -1.15 -15.00 27.99
C ASN A 38 -2.65 -14.68 27.76
N LYS A 39 -3.08 -13.43 27.94
CA LYS A 39 -4.44 -12.96 27.70
C LYS A 39 -4.59 -12.24 26.36
N LEU A 40 -3.48 -11.91 25.69
CA LEU A 40 -3.51 -11.21 24.40
C LEU A 40 -3.69 -12.19 23.24
N PRO A 41 -4.66 -11.95 22.33
CA PRO A 41 -4.87 -12.81 21.18
C PRO A 41 -3.66 -12.82 20.23
N LYS A 42 -3.36 -13.98 19.65
CA LYS A 42 -2.27 -14.13 18.66
C LYS A 42 -2.63 -13.65 17.25
N SER A 43 -3.90 -13.38 17.01
CA SER A 43 -4.38 -12.77 15.77
C SER A 43 -5.63 -11.95 16.05
N GLY A 44 -5.93 -11.02 15.16
CA GLY A 44 -7.14 -10.22 15.20
C GLY A 44 -7.40 -9.59 13.85
N GLU A 45 -8.68 -9.41 13.52
CA GLU A 45 -9.13 -8.71 12.33
C GLU A 45 -10.39 -7.91 12.65
N LEU A 46 -10.48 -6.69 12.14
CA LEU A 46 -11.68 -5.86 12.32
C LEU A 46 -12.89 -6.52 11.67
N LYS A 47 -14.02 -6.53 12.37
CA LYS A 47 -15.28 -7.08 11.83
C LYS A 47 -15.75 -6.35 10.58
N LYS A 48 -15.38 -5.07 10.46
CA LYS A 48 -15.67 -4.25 9.30
C LYS A 48 -14.36 -3.82 8.64
N TYR A 49 -14.14 -4.32 7.43
CA TYR A 49 -13.02 -3.90 6.60
C TYR A 49 -13.05 -2.39 6.36
N PRO A 50 -11.93 -1.68 6.63
CA PRO A 50 -11.81 -0.31 6.21
C PRO A 50 -11.78 -0.23 4.68
N TRP A 51 -12.24 0.88 4.14
CA TRP A 51 -12.23 1.11 2.70
C TRP A 51 -10.92 1.75 2.26
N THR A 52 -10.48 1.48 1.03
CA THR A 52 -9.34 2.18 0.41
C THR A 52 -9.77 3.46 -0.32
N GLY A 53 -8.83 4.36 -0.55
CA GLY A 53 -9.00 5.64 -1.22
C GLY A 53 -7.66 6.26 -1.59
N ASN A 54 -7.67 7.53 -1.96
CA ASN A 54 -6.49 8.27 -2.35
C ASN A 54 -6.12 9.28 -1.25
N TYR A 55 -4.83 9.59 -1.12
CA TYR A 55 -4.33 10.57 -0.15
C TYR A 55 -4.49 12.03 -0.61
N TRP A 56 -5.08 12.25 -1.79
CA TRP A 56 -5.31 13.54 -2.45
C TRP A 56 -4.03 14.39 -2.51
N PRO A 57 -3.08 14.00 -3.39
CA PRO A 57 -1.82 14.69 -3.53
C PRO A 57 -2.02 16.19 -3.76
N HIS A 58 -1.23 17.00 -3.07
CA HIS A 58 -1.20 18.44 -3.27
C HIS A 58 -0.73 18.80 -4.68
N SER A 59 0.18 17.99 -5.27
CA SER A 59 0.63 18.13 -6.66
C SER A 59 -0.48 17.97 -7.70
N ASP A 60 -1.56 17.29 -7.34
CA ASP A 60 -2.73 17.08 -8.19
C ASP A 60 -3.83 18.12 -7.91
N GLY A 61 -3.60 19.04 -6.96
CA GLY A 61 -4.59 20.02 -6.51
C GLY A 61 -5.57 19.53 -5.44
N GLY A 62 -5.25 18.43 -4.76
CA GLY A 62 -6.05 17.90 -3.66
C GLY A 62 -7.50 17.64 -4.08
N LEU A 63 -8.49 18.12 -3.32
CA LEU A 63 -9.91 17.96 -3.65
C LEU A 63 -10.38 18.74 -4.89
N THR A 64 -9.52 19.59 -5.47
CA THR A 64 -9.82 20.28 -6.73
C THR A 64 -9.44 19.46 -7.95
N TYR A 65 -8.82 18.28 -7.76
CA TYR A 65 -8.51 17.35 -8.84
C TYR A 65 -9.77 16.77 -9.48
N ARG A 66 -9.99 17.06 -10.77
CA ARG A 66 -11.07 16.51 -11.60
C ARG A 66 -10.74 15.09 -12.08
N TRP A 67 -10.65 14.16 -11.12
CA TRP A 67 -10.29 12.75 -11.34
C TRP A 67 -11.22 11.98 -12.30
N ASN A 68 -12.37 12.55 -12.66
CA ASN A 68 -13.38 11.95 -13.53
C ASN A 68 -13.26 12.33 -15.01
N LEU A 69 -12.25 13.12 -15.41
CA LEU A 69 -12.04 13.46 -16.81
C LEU A 69 -11.59 12.20 -17.58
N GLN A 70 -12.55 11.49 -18.19
CA GLN A 70 -12.26 10.28 -18.94
C GLN A 70 -11.58 10.60 -20.28
N GLY A 71 -10.46 9.94 -20.58
CA GLY A 71 -9.80 9.99 -21.90
C GLY A 71 -9.08 11.29 -22.22
N GLU A 72 -8.95 12.22 -21.28
CA GLU A 72 -8.26 13.49 -21.50
C GLU A 72 -6.73 13.28 -21.46
N LYS A 73 -6.08 13.56 -22.60
CA LYS A 73 -4.62 13.44 -22.75
C LYS A 73 -3.86 14.59 -22.07
N ASN A 74 -4.50 15.74 -21.91
CA ASN A 74 -3.89 16.89 -21.26
C ASN A 74 -4.11 16.83 -19.73
N LEU A 75 -3.13 16.25 -19.02
CA LEU A 75 -3.13 16.10 -17.56
C LEU A 75 -3.26 17.43 -16.81
N GLN A 76 -2.89 18.56 -17.42
CA GLN A 76 -3.00 19.88 -16.81
C GLN A 76 -4.46 20.29 -16.57
N LYS A 77 -5.40 19.83 -17.41
CA LYS A 77 -6.84 20.15 -17.28
C LYS A 77 -7.51 19.55 -16.04
N TYR A 78 -6.85 18.63 -15.35
CA TYR A 78 -7.40 18.00 -14.16
C TYR A 78 -7.37 18.95 -12.95
N TRP A 79 -6.52 19.97 -12.96
CA TRP A 79 -6.35 20.91 -11.85
C TRP A 79 -6.24 22.37 -12.31
N ASP A 80 -5.79 22.64 -13.54
CA ASP A 80 -5.80 23.95 -14.20
C ASP A 80 -7.05 24.10 -15.08
N TYR A 81 -8.13 24.58 -14.47
CA TYR A 81 -9.40 24.84 -15.13
C TYR A 81 -10.04 26.14 -14.61
N PRO A 82 -10.76 26.88 -15.48
CA PRO A 82 -11.54 28.04 -15.06
C PRO A 82 -12.76 27.61 -14.24
N LEU A 83 -13.17 28.46 -13.32
CA LEU A 83 -14.40 28.25 -12.54
C LEU A 83 -15.60 28.74 -13.35
N HIS A 84 -16.64 27.92 -13.43
CA HIS A 84 -17.88 28.28 -14.12
C HIS A 84 -18.70 29.30 -13.31
N ASP A 85 -19.52 30.11 -14.00
CA ASP A 85 -20.57 30.85 -13.32
C ASP A 85 -21.62 29.86 -12.80
N MET A 86 -21.70 29.73 -11.47
CA MET A 86 -22.61 28.79 -10.82
C MET A 86 -24.09 29.09 -11.12
N LYS A 87 -24.43 30.34 -11.47
CA LYS A 87 -25.80 30.69 -11.89
C LYS A 87 -26.15 30.18 -13.28
N ASN A 88 -25.15 29.92 -14.13
CA ASN A 88 -25.33 29.40 -15.48
C ASN A 88 -24.44 28.19 -15.73
N MET A 89 -24.89 27.03 -15.24
CA MET A 89 -24.22 25.73 -15.44
C MET A 89 -24.72 24.99 -16.69
N THR A 90 -25.39 25.68 -17.61
CA THR A 90 -25.92 25.08 -18.84
C THR A 90 -24.78 24.52 -19.69
N GLY A 91 -24.90 23.26 -20.11
CA GLY A 91 -23.86 22.59 -20.92
C GLY A 91 -22.63 22.11 -20.14
N VAL A 92 -22.54 22.36 -18.84
CA VAL A 92 -21.45 21.85 -17.99
C VAL A 92 -21.73 20.40 -17.59
N ASP A 93 -20.81 19.48 -17.89
CA ASP A 93 -20.91 18.10 -17.41
C ASP A 93 -20.52 18.01 -15.92
N LEU A 94 -21.53 18.00 -15.05
CA LEU A 94 -21.35 17.91 -13.61
C LEU A 94 -20.64 16.63 -13.13
N ASN A 95 -20.54 15.58 -13.96
CA ASN A 95 -19.77 14.38 -13.62
C ASN A 95 -18.28 14.64 -13.50
N THR A 96 -17.78 15.55 -14.34
CA THR A 96 -16.35 15.85 -14.50
C THR A 96 -15.82 16.78 -13.42
N LEU A 97 -16.72 17.47 -12.70
CA LEU A 97 -16.35 18.38 -11.62
C LEU A 97 -15.59 17.64 -10.51
N SER A 98 -14.68 18.36 -9.86
CA SER A 98 -13.92 17.87 -8.72
C SER A 98 -14.79 17.72 -7.47
N PRO A 99 -14.34 16.97 -6.44
CA PRO A 99 -15.05 16.89 -5.17
C PRO A 99 -15.37 18.26 -4.55
N ALA A 100 -14.42 19.19 -4.57
CA ALA A 100 -14.60 20.54 -4.03
C ALA A 100 -15.64 21.35 -4.82
N GLU A 101 -15.61 21.30 -6.16
CA GLU A 101 -16.60 21.96 -7.00
C GLU A 101 -18.01 21.42 -6.77
N LYS A 102 -18.15 20.09 -6.73
CA LYS A 102 -19.44 19.45 -6.46
C LYS A 102 -19.99 19.86 -5.09
N TYR A 103 -19.10 20.00 -4.10
CA TYR A 103 -19.50 20.44 -2.76
C TYR A 103 -19.93 21.91 -2.71
N ASP A 104 -19.18 22.83 -3.33
CA ASP A 104 -19.58 24.23 -3.44
C ASP A 104 -20.92 24.38 -4.18
N LEU A 105 -21.13 23.62 -5.26
CA LEU A 105 -22.40 23.58 -6.01
C LEU A 105 -23.55 23.04 -5.15
N TYR A 106 -23.29 22.03 -4.33
CA TYR A 106 -24.28 21.50 -3.39
C TYR A 106 -24.68 22.54 -2.35
N LEU A 107 -23.70 23.30 -1.84
CA LEU A 107 -23.92 24.36 -0.86
C LEU A 107 -24.56 25.63 -1.46
N GLY A 108 -24.56 25.79 -2.78
CA GLY A 108 -24.91 27.04 -3.46
C GLY A 108 -23.88 28.15 -3.19
N ASN A 109 -22.62 27.79 -3.01
CA ASN A 109 -21.53 28.72 -2.72
C ASN A 109 -21.04 29.38 -4.01
N LEU A 110 -21.69 30.48 -4.40
CA LEU A 110 -21.41 31.21 -5.65
C LEU A 110 -19.96 31.67 -5.81
N ASN A 111 -19.20 31.76 -4.71
CA ASN A 111 -17.81 32.21 -4.72
C ASN A 111 -16.78 31.09 -4.84
N TRP A 112 -17.21 29.82 -4.89
CA TRP A 112 -16.32 28.65 -4.96
C TRP A 112 -15.28 28.62 -3.82
N ASN A 113 -15.69 28.94 -2.58
CA ASN A 113 -14.74 29.08 -1.47
C ASN A 113 -14.01 27.77 -1.17
N THR A 114 -14.69 26.62 -1.20
CA THR A 114 -14.04 25.32 -0.95
C THR A 114 -12.94 25.07 -1.98
N VAL A 115 -13.20 25.35 -3.26
CA VAL A 115 -12.20 25.22 -4.33
C VAL A 115 -11.02 26.17 -4.12
N LYS A 116 -11.29 27.44 -3.80
CA LYS A 116 -10.23 28.46 -3.59
C LYS A 116 -9.37 28.16 -2.37
N GLU A 117 -9.99 27.76 -1.26
CA GLU A 117 -9.30 27.36 -0.04
C GLU A 117 -8.42 26.13 -0.28
N GLU A 118 -8.95 25.10 -0.94
CA GLU A 118 -8.21 23.89 -1.27
C GLU A 118 -7.04 24.16 -2.22
N ARG A 119 -7.22 24.99 -3.26
CA ARG A 119 -6.12 25.37 -4.17
C ARG A 119 -5.01 26.15 -3.46
N ASN A 120 -5.37 26.94 -2.45
CA ASN A 120 -4.40 27.64 -1.62
C ASN A 120 -3.69 26.69 -0.65
N TYR A 121 -4.43 25.80 0.00
CA TYR A 121 -3.91 24.83 0.95
C TYR A 121 -2.93 23.84 0.30
N SER A 122 -3.31 23.26 -0.84
CA SER A 122 -2.47 22.36 -1.65
C SER A 122 -1.32 23.08 -2.36
N LYS A 123 -1.33 24.42 -2.37
CA LYS A 123 -0.40 25.27 -3.13
C LYS A 123 -0.44 25.06 -4.65
N ILE A 124 -1.43 24.34 -5.19
CA ILE A 124 -1.57 24.14 -6.64
C ILE A 124 -1.80 25.45 -7.40
N ASN A 125 -2.23 26.50 -6.72
CA ASN A 125 -2.29 27.87 -7.28
C ASN A 125 -0.94 28.39 -7.79
N THR A 126 0.20 27.80 -7.40
CA THR A 126 1.50 28.13 -8.00
C THR A 126 1.67 27.53 -9.40
N GLN A 127 0.90 26.49 -9.75
CA GLN A 127 0.97 25.81 -11.04
C GLN A 127 -0.09 26.29 -12.05
N ILE A 128 -1.14 26.95 -11.56
CA ILE A 128 -2.26 27.44 -12.38
C ILE A 128 -1.88 28.77 -13.04
N LYS A 129 -1.78 28.80 -14.38
CA LYS A 129 -1.28 29.98 -15.12
C LYS A 129 -2.10 31.26 -14.88
N ALA A 130 -3.40 31.11 -14.71
CA ALA A 130 -4.31 32.23 -14.48
C ALA A 130 -4.30 32.74 -13.01
N SER A 131 -3.58 32.07 -12.12
CA SER A 131 -3.49 32.44 -10.70
C SER A 131 -2.52 33.60 -10.49
N VAL A 132 -2.89 34.55 -9.62
CA VAL A 132 -1.97 35.61 -9.16
C VAL A 132 -0.77 35.08 -8.37
N LYS A 133 -0.84 33.82 -7.92
CA LYS A 133 0.25 33.13 -7.20
C LYS A 133 1.08 32.22 -8.12
N TYR A 134 0.87 32.28 -9.44
CA TYR A 134 1.57 31.43 -10.39
C TYR A 134 3.09 31.60 -10.25
N ASP A 135 3.76 30.51 -9.92
CA ASP A 135 5.20 30.38 -9.79
C ASP A 135 5.57 28.95 -10.24
N PRO A 136 5.91 28.76 -11.51
CA PRO A 136 6.25 27.43 -12.05
C PRO A 136 7.57 26.89 -11.50
N SER A 137 8.36 27.69 -10.79
CA SER A 137 9.60 27.23 -10.13
C SER A 137 9.31 26.59 -8.76
N TYR A 138 8.18 26.92 -8.14
CA TYR A 138 7.76 26.34 -6.88
C TYR A 138 7.50 24.84 -7.04
N LYS A 139 8.22 24.01 -6.28
CA LYS A 139 8.04 22.56 -6.29
C LYS A 139 7.06 22.15 -5.18
N ILE A 140 5.99 21.48 -5.56
CA ILE A 140 5.07 20.84 -4.62
C ILE A 140 5.57 19.42 -4.40
N ASP A 141 5.84 19.06 -3.15
CA ASP A 141 6.30 17.72 -2.80
C ASP A 141 5.24 16.68 -3.19
N SER A 142 5.64 15.67 -3.96
CA SER A 142 4.72 14.65 -4.49
C SER A 142 4.09 13.77 -3.41
N TRP A 143 4.76 13.62 -2.27
CA TRP A 143 4.24 12.89 -1.11
C TRP A 143 3.27 13.74 -0.26
N ALA A 144 3.24 15.06 -0.43
CA ALA A 144 2.38 15.92 0.34
C ALA A 144 0.90 15.74 -0.07
N GLY A 145 0.04 15.60 0.92
CA GLY A 145 -1.39 15.42 0.76
C GLY A 145 -2.06 15.33 2.13
N ILE A 146 -3.22 14.69 2.18
CA ILE A 146 -4.00 14.47 3.41
C ILE A 146 -4.02 12.98 3.80
N CYS A 147 -2.87 12.29 3.69
CA CYS A 147 -2.76 10.85 3.97
C CYS A 147 -3.21 10.49 5.39
N ASN A 148 -2.87 11.31 6.39
CA ASN A 148 -3.33 11.19 7.76
C ASN A 148 -4.87 11.14 7.85
N ALA A 149 -5.54 12.11 7.22
CA ALA A 149 -6.98 12.27 7.30
C ALA A 149 -7.73 11.25 6.43
N TRP A 150 -7.15 10.89 5.28
CA TRP A 150 -7.62 9.75 4.47
C TRP A 150 -7.59 8.47 5.31
N SER A 151 -6.46 8.14 5.93
CA SER A 151 -6.31 6.91 6.72
C SER A 151 -7.29 6.85 7.89
N GLU A 152 -7.47 7.94 8.64
CA GLU A 152 -8.49 8.01 9.69
C GLU A 152 -9.92 7.83 9.14
N SER A 153 -10.21 8.42 7.98
CA SER A 153 -11.55 8.33 7.38
C SER A 153 -11.93 6.89 7.01
N THR A 154 -10.96 6.05 6.63
CA THR A 154 -11.17 4.65 6.24
C THR A 154 -11.78 3.79 7.36
N ILE A 155 -11.33 4.02 8.59
CA ILE A 155 -11.75 3.29 9.78
C ILE A 155 -12.96 3.98 10.46
N THR A 156 -13.05 5.31 10.32
CA THR A 156 -14.09 6.12 10.97
C THR A 156 -15.46 5.97 10.28
N PHE A 157 -15.48 5.91 8.95
CA PHE A 157 -16.70 5.95 8.15
C PHE A 157 -17.00 4.62 7.45
N ASN A 158 -18.27 4.39 7.14
CA ASN A 158 -18.69 3.32 6.25
C ASN A 158 -18.33 3.70 4.80
N ASN A 159 -17.96 2.70 3.99
CA ASN A 159 -17.56 2.93 2.61
C ASN A 159 -18.71 3.58 1.82
N PRO A 160 -18.57 4.84 1.38
CA PRO A 160 -19.66 5.55 0.70
C PRO A 160 -19.87 5.01 -0.72
N LYS A 161 -21.12 5.01 -1.15
CA LYS A 161 -21.56 4.67 -2.51
C LYS A 161 -21.80 5.94 -3.33
N PRO A 162 -21.66 5.92 -4.66
CA PRO A 162 -22.03 7.07 -5.48
C PRO A 162 -23.51 7.44 -5.27
N ILE A 163 -23.83 8.73 -5.36
CA ILE A 163 -25.18 9.27 -5.16
C ILE A 163 -25.38 10.53 -5.99
N ILE A 164 -26.63 10.79 -6.38
CA ILE A 164 -27.04 12.08 -6.94
C ILE A 164 -27.83 12.83 -5.87
N VAL A 165 -27.44 14.07 -5.58
CA VAL A 165 -28.13 14.95 -4.62
C VAL A 165 -28.54 16.25 -5.29
N THR A 166 -29.66 16.82 -4.87
CA THR A 166 -30.07 18.16 -5.32
C THR A 166 -29.38 19.21 -4.47
N GLY A 167 -28.59 20.09 -5.10
CA GLY A 167 -27.95 21.24 -4.45
C GLY A 167 -28.92 22.39 -4.16
N LYS A 168 -28.48 23.41 -3.42
CA LYS A 168 -29.34 24.55 -3.04
C LYS A 168 -29.90 25.34 -4.22
N LEU A 169 -29.21 25.35 -5.36
CA LEU A 169 -29.64 26.01 -6.59
C LEU A 169 -30.43 25.09 -7.53
N GLY A 170 -30.84 23.90 -7.06
CA GLY A 170 -31.68 22.97 -7.82
C GLY A 170 -30.94 22.00 -8.75
N HIS A 171 -29.62 22.15 -8.92
CA HIS A 171 -28.82 21.24 -9.74
C HIS A 171 -28.84 19.82 -9.18
N ARG A 172 -28.94 18.80 -10.05
CA ARG A 172 -28.77 17.39 -9.70
C ARG A 172 -27.29 17.03 -9.81
N ILE A 173 -26.62 16.94 -8.66
CA ILE A 173 -25.15 16.85 -8.59
C ILE A 173 -24.75 15.39 -8.34
N PRO A 174 -24.00 14.76 -9.27
CA PRO A 174 -23.53 13.40 -9.12
C PRO A 174 -22.22 13.34 -8.33
N PHE A 175 -22.25 12.75 -7.14
CA PHE A 175 -21.08 12.43 -6.34
C PHE A 175 -20.68 10.97 -6.57
N GLY A 176 -19.46 10.75 -7.06
CA GLY A 176 -18.81 9.44 -7.05
C GLY A 176 -18.45 9.02 -5.63
N ALA A 177 -18.17 7.73 -5.41
CA ALA A 177 -17.70 7.24 -4.11
C ALA A 177 -16.43 7.98 -3.65
N SER A 178 -15.47 8.19 -4.55
CA SER A 178 -14.26 8.94 -4.23
C SER A 178 -14.50 10.42 -3.91
N ASP A 179 -15.50 11.08 -4.52
CA ASP A 179 -15.82 12.47 -4.15
C ASP A 179 -16.18 12.57 -2.66
N ILE A 180 -17.02 11.64 -2.19
CA ILE A 180 -17.48 11.61 -0.80
C ILE A 180 -16.31 11.22 0.13
N LYS A 181 -15.48 10.25 -0.26
CA LYS A 181 -14.28 9.86 0.51
C LYS A 181 -13.31 11.03 0.69
N GLY A 182 -13.07 11.80 -0.37
CA GLY A 182 -12.20 12.98 -0.30
C GLY A 182 -12.76 14.07 0.60
N LEU A 183 -14.06 14.36 0.49
CA LEU A 183 -14.72 15.33 1.36
C LEU A 183 -14.71 14.89 2.84
N LEU A 184 -14.86 13.59 3.12
CA LEU A 184 -14.73 13.06 4.48
C LEU A 184 -13.30 13.22 5.00
N ALA A 185 -12.29 12.90 4.19
CA ALA A 185 -10.89 13.08 4.57
C ALA A 185 -10.57 14.56 4.84
N SER A 186 -10.98 15.49 3.96
CA SER A 186 -10.76 16.93 4.18
C SER A 186 -11.48 17.45 5.43
N MET A 187 -12.69 16.97 5.72
CA MET A 187 -13.38 17.29 6.98
C MET A 187 -12.55 16.90 8.22
N LEU A 188 -11.95 15.70 8.22
CA LEU A 188 -11.10 15.27 9.33
C LEU A 188 -9.78 16.06 9.37
N ASN A 189 -9.20 16.39 8.21
CA ASN A 189 -7.98 17.19 8.12
C ASN A 189 -8.16 18.59 8.73
N MET A 190 -9.37 19.15 8.64
CA MET A 190 -9.72 20.45 9.23
C MET A 190 -10.11 20.39 10.70
N ASP A 191 -10.31 19.20 11.30
CA ASP A 191 -10.55 19.08 12.74
C ASP A 191 -9.24 19.27 13.52
N LYS A 192 -9.01 20.51 13.98
CA LYS A 192 -7.87 20.89 14.82
C LYS A 192 -8.14 20.74 16.33
N VAL A 193 -9.34 20.32 16.73
CA VAL A 193 -9.77 20.34 18.13
C VAL A 193 -9.65 18.97 18.78
N THR A 194 -9.84 17.90 18.02
CA THR A 194 -9.78 16.53 18.57
C THR A 194 -8.33 16.08 18.70
N PRO A 195 -7.82 15.81 19.92
CA PRO A 195 -6.42 15.43 20.11
C PRO A 195 -6.16 14.02 19.56
N GLU A 196 -4.97 13.85 19.00
CA GLU A 196 -4.41 12.56 18.62
C GLU A 196 -3.77 11.91 19.83
N LYS A 197 -3.94 10.59 19.95
CA LYS A 197 -3.27 9.75 20.95
C LYS A 197 -2.16 8.98 20.25
N THR A 198 -0.93 9.10 20.72
CA THR A 198 0.26 8.66 19.98
C THR A 198 1.19 7.81 20.85
N ILE A 199 1.79 6.76 20.30
CA ILE A 199 3.02 6.18 20.84
C ILE A 199 4.15 6.34 19.82
N GLY A 200 5.36 6.61 20.32
CA GLY A 200 6.48 7.01 19.48
C GLY A 200 6.55 8.52 19.24
N GLU A 201 7.68 8.97 18.74
CA GLU A 201 7.93 10.33 18.27
C GLU A 201 8.33 10.30 16.80
N ARG A 202 8.06 11.39 16.08
CA ARG A 202 8.36 11.46 14.66
C ARG A 202 9.86 11.53 14.40
N CYS A 203 10.36 10.68 13.50
CA CYS A 203 11.67 10.83 12.91
C CYS A 203 11.69 12.00 11.91
N PHE A 204 12.67 12.89 12.05
CA PHE A 204 12.89 14.00 11.10
C PHE A 204 14.09 13.77 10.19
N ASP A 205 14.86 12.70 10.42
CA ASP A 205 16.04 12.39 9.64
C ASP A 205 15.64 11.81 8.26
N ASP A 206 16.35 12.24 7.22
CA ASP A 206 16.21 11.69 5.87
C ASP A 206 17.00 10.39 5.74
N LEU A 207 16.41 9.32 6.28
CA LEU A 207 17.00 7.98 6.26
C LEU A 207 17.20 7.45 4.83
N ASP A 208 16.41 7.91 3.86
CA ASP A 208 16.55 7.52 2.46
C ASP A 208 17.84 8.10 1.85
N THR A 209 18.13 9.37 2.12
CA THR A 209 19.38 10.02 1.71
C THR A 209 20.59 9.44 2.44
N LEU A 210 20.49 9.21 3.75
CA LEU A 210 21.57 8.60 4.55
C LEU A 210 21.91 7.19 4.05
N TRP A 211 20.91 6.37 3.74
CA TRP A 211 21.14 5.06 3.15
C TRP A 211 21.79 5.18 1.75
N GLY A 212 21.41 6.18 0.97
CA GLY A 212 22.09 6.49 -0.30
C GLY A 212 23.58 6.83 -0.13
N GLN A 213 24.00 7.35 1.03
CA GLN A 213 25.41 7.56 1.37
C GLN A 213 26.12 6.25 1.73
N VAL A 214 25.42 5.33 2.40
CA VAL A 214 25.91 3.97 2.64
C VAL A 214 26.16 3.24 1.33
N GLU A 215 25.21 3.31 0.39
CA GLU A 215 25.34 2.70 -0.94
C GLU A 215 26.51 3.28 -1.75
N LYS A 216 26.88 4.54 -1.49
CA LYS A 216 28.03 5.23 -2.11
C LYS A 216 29.35 5.02 -1.35
N GLY A 217 29.32 4.34 -0.20
CA GLY A 217 30.49 4.12 0.65
C GLY A 217 30.98 5.36 1.41
N THR A 218 30.18 6.42 1.48
CA THR A 218 30.53 7.67 2.19
C THR A 218 30.03 7.69 3.64
N LEU A 219 29.26 6.69 4.04
CA LEU A 219 28.77 6.45 5.41
C LEU A 219 28.85 4.93 5.66
N SER A 220 29.29 4.50 6.84
CA SER A 220 29.27 3.06 7.18
C SER A 220 27.86 2.59 7.58
N GLU A 221 27.61 1.28 7.48
CA GLU A 221 26.35 0.69 7.97
C GLU A 221 26.18 0.93 9.48
N ASP A 222 27.24 0.81 10.27
CA ASP A 222 27.20 1.02 11.72
C ASP A 222 26.83 2.46 12.09
N GLU A 223 27.38 3.45 11.37
CA GLU A 223 27.00 4.86 11.55
C GLU A 223 25.54 5.09 11.19
N PHE A 224 25.05 4.49 10.10
CA PHE A 224 23.65 4.58 9.70
C PHE A 224 22.71 3.98 10.75
N TYR A 225 23.01 2.78 11.26
CA TYR A 225 22.19 2.16 12.31
C TYR A 225 22.26 2.95 13.61
N GLY A 226 23.43 3.52 13.96
CA GLY A 226 23.55 4.45 15.08
C GLY A 226 22.67 5.69 14.95
N ILE A 227 22.47 6.21 13.74
CA ILE A 227 21.57 7.35 13.47
C ILE A 227 20.10 6.92 13.44
N SER A 228 19.79 5.80 12.78
CA SER A 228 18.40 5.36 12.62
C SER A 228 17.81 4.72 13.88
N ASP A 229 18.63 4.32 14.87
CA ASP A 229 18.18 3.74 16.15
C ASP A 229 18.28 4.71 17.33
N ARG A 230 18.72 5.96 17.13
CA ARG A 230 18.77 6.98 18.19
C ARG A 230 17.58 7.93 18.16
N GLY A 231 17.29 8.51 19.32
CA GLY A 231 16.29 9.58 19.45
C GLY A 231 14.91 9.18 18.90
N PRO A 232 14.18 10.12 18.25
CA PRO A 232 12.86 9.86 17.69
C PRO A 232 12.81 8.70 16.68
N CYS A 233 13.83 8.54 15.84
CA CYS A 233 13.89 7.49 14.80
C CYS A 233 14.02 6.06 15.37
N GLY A 234 14.40 5.96 16.65
CA GLY A 234 14.43 4.74 17.44
C GLY A 234 13.32 4.61 18.49
N ASP A 235 12.39 5.57 18.59
CA ASP A 235 11.62 5.76 19.80
C ASP A 235 10.50 4.72 20.01
N VAL A 236 9.79 4.28 18.96
CA VAL A 236 8.67 3.35 19.13
C VAL A 236 9.14 2.09 19.82
N ASN A 237 8.68 1.85 21.03
CA ASN A 237 9.01 0.64 21.77
C ASN A 237 8.20 -0.55 21.23
N ALA A 238 8.85 -1.68 20.97
CA ALA A 238 8.21 -2.83 20.35
C ALA A 238 7.15 -3.50 21.25
N GLY A 239 7.38 -3.51 22.57
CA GLY A 239 6.39 -4.01 23.53
C GLY A 239 5.16 -3.11 23.62
N ALA A 240 5.36 -1.80 23.58
CA ALA A 240 4.27 -0.83 23.51
C ALA A 240 3.44 -0.99 22.22
N PHE A 241 4.11 -1.14 21.08
CA PHE A 241 3.47 -1.45 19.79
C PHE A 241 2.63 -2.72 19.86
N HIS A 242 3.18 -3.80 20.43
CA HIS A 242 2.48 -5.07 20.57
C HIS A 242 1.22 -4.95 21.42
N VAL A 243 1.30 -4.24 22.55
CA VAL A 243 0.15 -3.97 23.42
C VAL A 243 -0.92 -3.19 22.67
N VAL A 244 -0.57 -2.12 21.94
CA VAL A 244 -1.54 -1.36 21.13
C VAL A 244 -2.17 -2.24 20.05
N LEU A 245 -1.36 -2.98 19.30
CA LEU A 245 -1.79 -3.82 18.18
C LEU A 245 -2.85 -4.85 18.61
N THR A 246 -2.53 -5.63 19.65
CA THR A 246 -3.35 -6.73 20.14
C THR A 246 -4.64 -6.23 20.80
N ASN A 247 -4.55 -5.17 21.61
CA ASN A 247 -5.73 -4.60 22.26
C ASN A 247 -6.67 -3.94 21.25
N GLN A 248 -6.14 -3.11 20.35
CA GLN A 248 -7.00 -2.34 19.44
C GLN A 248 -7.73 -3.22 18.44
N ILE A 249 -7.00 -4.11 17.78
CA ILE A 249 -7.60 -4.93 16.73
C ILE A 249 -8.43 -6.06 17.33
N ALA A 250 -7.85 -6.87 18.22
CA ALA A 250 -8.49 -8.11 18.66
C ALA A 250 -9.48 -7.92 19.82
N LEU A 251 -9.16 -7.05 20.79
CA LEU A 251 -9.99 -6.87 21.99
C LEU A 251 -11.01 -5.73 21.86
N LYS A 252 -10.70 -4.68 21.09
CA LYS A 252 -11.56 -3.48 20.93
C LYS A 252 -12.24 -3.37 19.57
N ASP A 253 -11.88 -4.20 18.59
CA ASP A 253 -12.44 -4.15 17.22
C ASP A 253 -12.37 -2.73 16.62
N HIS A 254 -11.21 -2.08 16.80
CA HIS A 254 -10.96 -0.71 16.37
C HIS A 254 -9.58 -0.58 15.70
N GLY A 255 -9.56 -0.06 14.47
CA GLY A 255 -8.31 0.19 13.74
C GLY A 255 -7.50 1.34 14.32
N PHE A 256 -6.25 1.46 13.91
CA PHE A 256 -5.37 2.57 14.28
C PHE A 256 -4.39 2.84 13.14
N MET A 257 -3.68 3.96 13.19
CA MET A 257 -2.77 4.37 12.14
C MET A 257 -1.33 4.12 12.55
N ILE A 258 -0.53 3.65 11.59
CA ILE A 258 0.91 3.58 11.70
C ILE A 258 1.53 4.42 10.61
N ASP A 259 2.64 5.09 10.90
CA ASP A 259 3.54 5.53 9.84
C ASP A 259 4.37 4.33 9.38
N VAL A 260 4.19 3.93 8.13
CA VAL A 260 4.89 2.76 7.56
C VAL A 260 6.27 3.11 7.00
N ASP A 261 6.60 4.40 6.91
CA ASP A 261 7.91 4.92 6.56
C ASP A 261 8.63 5.32 7.86
N ARG A 262 9.97 5.20 7.88
CA ARG A 262 10.79 5.46 9.07
C ARG A 262 11.54 6.80 8.99
N GLY A 263 11.51 7.45 7.83
CA GLY A 263 12.27 8.67 7.55
C GLY A 263 11.43 9.93 7.62
N SER A 264 11.94 10.99 6.99
CA SER A 264 11.31 12.31 7.01
C SER A 264 9.93 12.38 6.32
N GLN A 265 9.66 11.47 5.37
CA GLN A 265 8.37 11.31 4.72
C GLN A 265 7.39 10.60 5.63
N VAL A 266 6.15 11.08 5.67
CA VAL A 266 5.10 10.51 6.51
C VAL A 266 4.06 9.79 5.66
N TRP A 267 3.91 8.48 5.89
CA TRP A 267 2.95 7.63 5.19
C TRP A 267 2.03 6.91 6.18
N ASN A 268 0.98 7.63 6.58
CA ASN A 268 -0.02 7.11 7.51
C ASN A 268 -0.87 6.04 6.86
N GLN A 269 -0.89 4.83 7.42
CA GLN A 269 -1.71 3.72 6.94
C GLN A 269 -2.56 3.13 8.06
N PRO A 270 -3.83 2.78 7.80
CA PRO A 270 -4.70 2.23 8.82
C PRO A 270 -4.51 0.70 8.90
N VAL A 271 -4.19 0.22 10.10
CA VAL A 271 -4.08 -1.20 10.44
C VAL A 271 -5.47 -1.77 10.70
N TYR A 272 -5.75 -2.94 10.13
CA TYR A 272 -7.03 -3.63 10.29
C TYR A 272 -6.92 -5.10 10.70
N SER A 273 -5.74 -5.69 10.61
CA SER A 273 -5.54 -7.09 10.99
C SER A 273 -4.09 -7.36 11.36
N TYR A 274 -3.86 -8.37 12.19
CA TYR A 274 -2.56 -8.93 12.44
C TYR A 274 -2.61 -10.43 12.70
N GLU A 275 -1.49 -11.10 12.44
CA GLU A 275 -1.30 -12.51 12.73
C GLU A 275 0.14 -12.76 13.18
N ILE A 276 0.30 -13.24 14.41
CA ILE A 276 1.59 -13.66 14.95
C ILE A 276 1.95 -15.01 14.32
N GLN A 277 2.96 -14.99 13.45
CA GLN A 277 3.45 -16.17 12.74
C GLN A 277 4.33 -17.03 13.63
N ASN A 278 5.16 -16.39 14.45
CA ASN A 278 6.02 -17.06 15.41
C ASN A 278 6.08 -16.30 16.74
N MET A 279 6.12 -17.04 17.84
CA MET A 279 6.33 -16.51 19.18
C MET A 279 7.02 -17.55 20.05
N GLU A 280 8.27 -17.29 20.42
CA GLU A 280 9.13 -18.24 21.13
C GLU A 280 9.85 -17.54 22.27
N GLN A 281 9.90 -18.20 23.44
CA GLN A 281 10.70 -17.71 24.55
C GLN A 281 12.18 -17.92 24.22
N ILE A 282 12.99 -16.88 24.35
CA ILE A 282 14.45 -17.00 24.22
C ILE A 282 15.09 -17.26 25.58
N PRO A 283 16.16 -18.08 25.65
CA PRO A 283 16.72 -18.54 26.92
C PRO A 283 17.50 -17.47 27.68
N LYS A 284 18.05 -16.47 26.98
CA LYS A 284 18.87 -15.41 27.57
C LYS A 284 18.14 -14.07 27.47
N ILE A 285 18.09 -13.34 28.58
CA ILE A 285 17.69 -11.94 28.60
C ILE A 285 18.79 -11.14 27.89
N HIS A 286 18.43 -10.35 26.88
CA HIS A 286 19.41 -9.54 26.15
C HIS A 286 19.85 -8.32 26.96
N ASP A 287 21.06 -7.84 26.72
CA ASP A 287 21.70 -6.80 27.55
C ASP A 287 20.94 -5.46 27.58
N ARG A 288 20.11 -5.20 26.56
CA ARG A 288 19.25 -4.01 26.45
C ARG A 288 17.85 -4.16 27.06
N ALA A 289 17.56 -5.27 27.74
CA ALA A 289 16.21 -5.53 28.26
C ALA A 289 15.87 -4.59 29.41
N ALA A 290 14.59 -4.25 29.53
CA ALA A 290 14.07 -3.43 30.60
C ALA A 290 14.44 -3.96 31.99
N LYS A 291 14.76 -3.05 32.92
CA LYS A 291 14.90 -3.41 34.33
C LYS A 291 13.63 -4.11 34.82
N GLY A 292 13.79 -5.29 35.40
CA GLY A 292 12.67 -6.12 35.88
C GLY A 292 12.28 -7.26 34.93
N THR A 293 12.86 -7.33 33.73
CA THR A 293 12.62 -8.43 32.79
C THR A 293 13.03 -9.78 33.40
N LYS A 294 12.14 -10.76 33.29
CA LYS A 294 12.33 -12.16 33.71
C LYS A 294 12.20 -13.14 32.56
N LYS A 295 11.40 -12.82 31.54
CA LYS A 295 11.25 -13.63 30.33
C LYS A 295 11.34 -12.72 29.11
N VAL A 296 11.91 -13.23 28.03
CA VAL A 296 11.93 -12.54 26.74
C VAL A 296 11.36 -13.46 25.67
N PHE A 297 10.47 -12.93 24.84
CA PHE A 297 9.88 -13.66 23.72
C PHE A 297 10.26 -13.00 22.40
N TYR A 298 10.82 -13.76 21.47
CA TYR A 298 10.89 -13.33 20.07
C TYR A 298 9.49 -13.44 19.45
N VAL A 299 9.11 -12.45 18.65
CA VAL A 299 7.82 -12.37 17.96
C VAL A 299 8.06 -12.00 16.51
N HIS A 300 7.50 -12.80 15.59
CA HIS A 300 7.33 -12.44 14.19
C HIS A 300 5.84 -12.26 13.92
N VAL A 301 5.43 -11.05 13.56
CA VAL A 301 4.03 -10.70 13.30
C VAL A 301 3.85 -10.14 11.89
N LYS A 302 2.77 -10.54 11.24
CA LYS A 302 2.27 -9.90 10.02
C LYS A 302 1.20 -8.91 10.39
N VAL A 303 1.35 -7.68 9.93
CA VAL A 303 0.40 -6.58 10.14
C VAL A 303 -0.19 -6.17 8.80
N HIS A 304 -1.51 -6.25 8.69
CA HIS A 304 -2.26 -5.92 7.49
C HIS A 304 -2.80 -4.50 7.59
N TYR A 305 -2.54 -3.72 6.54
CA TYR A 305 -2.91 -2.31 6.46
C TYR A 305 -3.56 -1.98 5.12
N VAL A 306 -4.29 -0.87 5.06
CA VAL A 306 -4.89 -0.37 3.80
C VAL A 306 -3.87 0.45 3.05
N ARG A 307 -3.82 0.33 1.72
CA ARG A 307 -2.97 1.12 0.82
C ARG A 307 -3.79 2.14 0.04
N GLU A 308 -3.13 3.17 -0.45
CA GLU A 308 -3.69 4.13 -1.39
C GLU A 308 -4.12 3.42 -2.67
N MET A 309 -5.22 3.90 -3.24
CA MET A 309 -5.74 3.50 -4.54
C MET A 309 -6.16 4.75 -5.32
N HIS A 310 -6.16 4.62 -6.65
CA HIS A 310 -6.74 5.64 -7.51
C HIS A 310 -8.23 5.83 -7.22
N GLN A 311 -8.70 7.04 -7.51
CA GLN A 311 -10.09 7.43 -7.35
C GLN A 311 -11.00 6.55 -8.21
N SER A 312 -12.21 6.30 -7.72
CA SER A 312 -13.22 5.52 -8.43
C SER A 312 -14.61 6.05 -8.19
N TRP A 313 -15.44 5.95 -9.22
CA TRP A 313 -16.87 6.22 -9.11
C TRP A 313 -17.56 5.26 -8.14
N PHE A 314 -17.09 4.02 -8.09
CA PHE A 314 -17.74 2.96 -7.34
C PHE A 314 -17.06 2.70 -6.00
N SER A 315 -17.83 2.20 -5.04
CA SER A 315 -17.36 1.84 -3.70
C SER A 315 -16.58 0.52 -3.68
N LYS A 316 -16.02 0.07 -4.81
CA LYS A 316 -15.30 -1.22 -4.87
C LYS A 316 -14.02 -1.12 -4.04
N ILE A 317 -13.73 -2.19 -3.30
CA ILE A 317 -12.48 -2.33 -2.54
C ILE A 317 -11.63 -3.37 -3.29
N PRO A 318 -10.70 -2.94 -4.14
CA PRO A 318 -9.82 -3.87 -4.86
C PRO A 318 -8.81 -4.52 -3.92
N HIS A 319 -8.44 -5.78 -4.18
CA HIS A 319 -7.42 -6.50 -3.40
C HIS A 319 -6.07 -5.76 -3.34
N LYS A 320 -5.73 -4.97 -4.38
CA LYS A 320 -4.50 -4.15 -4.43
C LYS A 320 -4.48 -3.01 -3.39
N GLY A 321 -5.63 -2.66 -2.81
CA GLY A 321 -5.76 -1.62 -1.79
C GLY A 321 -5.38 -2.08 -0.38
N PHE A 322 -4.70 -3.22 -0.25
CA PHE A 322 -4.24 -3.76 1.03
C PHE A 322 -2.77 -4.18 0.93
N GLY A 323 -2.05 -4.03 2.04
CA GLY A 323 -0.65 -4.39 2.18
C GLY A 323 -0.40 -5.19 3.44
N ILE A 324 0.81 -5.75 3.53
CA ILE A 324 1.30 -6.51 4.68
C ILE A 324 2.68 -5.99 5.04
N LYS A 325 2.91 -5.73 6.33
CA LYS A 325 4.22 -5.50 6.92
C LYS A 325 4.59 -6.67 7.82
N ASP A 326 5.81 -7.16 7.68
CA ASP A 326 6.41 -8.13 8.58
C ASP A 326 7.25 -7.39 9.62
N TYR A 327 7.00 -7.66 10.89
CA TYR A 327 7.71 -7.06 12.01
C TYR A 327 8.28 -8.15 12.91
N GLU A 328 9.53 -7.94 13.34
CA GLU A 328 10.24 -8.85 14.23
C GLU A 328 10.77 -8.11 15.45
N TYR A 329 10.45 -8.59 16.64
CA TYR A 329 10.84 -7.94 17.88
C TYR A 329 10.87 -8.88 19.07
N PHE A 330 11.54 -8.44 20.12
CA PHE A 330 11.56 -9.07 21.44
C PHE A 330 10.54 -8.39 22.34
N LEU A 331 9.72 -9.19 23.03
CA LEU A 331 8.87 -8.76 24.14
C LEU A 331 9.57 -9.06 25.45
N GLU A 332 9.58 -8.07 26.34
CA GLU A 332 10.20 -8.17 27.66
C GLU A 332 9.10 -8.25 28.71
N LEU A 333 9.08 -9.35 29.46
CA LEU A 333 8.03 -9.66 30.44
C LEU A 333 8.61 -9.71 31.85
N ASP A 334 7.84 -9.26 32.83
CA ASP A 334 8.15 -9.45 34.25
C ASP A 334 7.83 -10.87 34.74
N LYS A 335 7.97 -11.10 36.05
CA LYS A 335 7.71 -12.41 36.69
C LYS A 335 6.25 -12.86 36.57
N ASP A 336 5.32 -11.92 36.40
CA ASP A 336 3.88 -12.16 36.35
C ASP A 336 3.37 -12.24 34.90
N GLU A 337 4.29 -12.35 33.93
CA GLU A 337 4.02 -12.41 32.48
C GLU A 337 3.39 -11.14 31.89
N LYS A 338 3.51 -10.02 32.59
CA LYS A 338 3.12 -8.72 32.09
C LYS A 338 4.20 -8.18 31.15
N ILE A 339 3.80 -7.73 29.97
CA ILE A 339 4.68 -7.01 29.04
C ILE A 339 5.07 -5.68 29.70
N ILE A 340 6.36 -5.49 29.89
CA ILE A 340 6.95 -4.27 30.47
C ILE A 340 7.86 -3.54 29.48
N GLY A 341 8.21 -4.16 28.37
CA GLY A 341 9.13 -3.58 27.39
C GLY A 341 9.18 -4.37 26.09
N GLY A 342 10.08 -3.94 25.21
CA GLY A 342 10.41 -4.68 24.00
C GLY A 342 11.36 -3.93 23.09
N ALA A 343 12.14 -4.70 22.33
CA ALA A 343 13.17 -4.19 21.44
C ALA A 343 12.96 -4.74 20.03
N TRP A 344 13.15 -3.89 19.02
CA TRP A 344 13.08 -4.33 17.63
C TRP A 344 14.26 -5.23 17.27
N SER A 345 13.96 -6.33 16.58
CA SER A 345 14.96 -7.20 15.96
C SER A 345 15.11 -6.90 14.46
N SER A 346 14.06 -6.38 13.82
CA SER A 346 14.08 -5.91 12.44
C SER A 346 14.41 -4.42 12.35
N TYR A 347 15.03 -4.01 11.24
CA TYR A 347 15.06 -2.60 10.83
C TYR A 347 13.64 -2.10 10.52
N GLU A 348 12.81 -2.93 9.88
CA GLU A 348 11.41 -2.58 9.66
C GLU A 348 10.67 -2.45 10.98
N ARG A 349 10.06 -1.28 11.20
CA ARG A 349 9.19 -0.93 12.32
C ARG A 349 8.39 0.34 11.97
N PRO A 350 7.23 0.59 12.61
CA PRO A 350 6.56 1.89 12.48
C PRO A 350 7.41 3.03 13.03
N ASP A 351 7.34 4.22 12.43
CA ASP A 351 7.96 5.43 13.01
C ASP A 351 7.18 5.95 14.22
N TYR A 352 5.85 5.96 14.12
CA TYR A 352 4.94 6.19 15.25
C TYR A 352 3.58 5.55 14.97
N VAL A 353 2.80 5.42 16.04
CA VAL A 353 1.44 4.91 16.02
C VAL A 353 0.53 5.98 16.56
N TRP A 354 -0.63 6.16 15.94
CA TRP A 354 -1.61 7.10 16.45
C TRP A 354 -3.05 6.66 16.22
N LEU A 355 -3.93 7.21 17.04
CA LEU A 355 -5.37 7.08 16.88
C LEU A 355 -6.05 8.36 17.30
N ARG A 356 -7.14 8.64 16.58
CA ARG A 356 -8.04 9.74 16.87
C ARG A 356 -9.46 9.25 16.72
N ASN A 357 -10.32 9.68 17.64
CA ASN A 357 -11.75 9.39 17.55
C ASN A 357 -12.48 10.68 17.18
N SER A 358 -12.31 11.12 15.94
CA SER A 358 -13.00 12.31 15.44
C SER A 358 -14.24 11.91 14.63
N LYS A 359 -15.42 12.27 15.14
CA LYS A 359 -16.71 12.17 14.42
C LYS A 359 -17.55 13.41 14.64
N LYS A 360 -17.01 14.56 14.25
CA LYS A 360 -17.68 15.86 14.42
C LYS A 360 -18.11 16.41 13.07
N TRP A 361 -19.42 16.38 12.81
CA TRP A 361 -20.04 17.07 11.69
C TRP A 361 -20.20 18.56 12.04
N LYS A 362 -19.11 19.33 11.97
CA LYS A 362 -19.06 20.74 12.38
C LYS A 362 -18.50 21.64 11.27
N GLY A 363 -18.69 22.95 11.43
CA GLY A 363 -18.14 23.97 10.53
C GLY A 363 -18.65 23.83 9.08
N ALA A 364 -17.79 24.20 8.13
CA ALA A 364 -18.09 24.19 6.69
C ALA A 364 -18.50 22.80 6.14
N PHE A 365 -18.15 21.72 6.84
CA PHE A 365 -18.44 20.34 6.45
C PHE A 365 -19.68 19.75 7.13
N ALA A 366 -20.37 20.47 8.02
CA ALA A 366 -21.59 19.96 8.65
C ALA A 366 -22.66 19.48 7.62
N PRO A 367 -22.88 20.17 6.48
CA PRO A 367 -23.80 19.71 5.44
C PRO A 367 -23.42 18.38 4.77
N LEU A 368 -22.14 17.99 4.78
CA LEU A 368 -21.65 16.72 4.23
C LEU A 368 -22.34 15.50 4.88
N LYS A 369 -22.76 15.63 6.15
CA LYS A 369 -23.49 14.58 6.88
C LYS A 369 -24.68 14.05 6.09
N LYS A 370 -25.42 14.94 5.41
CA LYS A 370 -26.61 14.57 4.63
C LYS A 370 -26.23 13.74 3.40
N ILE A 371 -25.20 14.16 2.66
CA ILE A 371 -24.68 13.41 1.50
C ILE A 371 -24.18 12.04 1.93
N TYR A 372 -23.32 12.00 2.95
CA TYR A 372 -22.74 10.75 3.48
C TYR A 372 -23.83 9.78 3.97
N THR A 373 -24.78 10.26 4.78
CA THR A 373 -25.86 9.42 5.32
C THR A 373 -26.71 8.83 4.20
N ALA A 374 -27.06 9.65 3.20
CA ALA A 374 -27.81 9.17 2.05
C ALA A 374 -26.99 8.14 1.24
N SER A 375 -25.70 8.40 1.04
CA SER A 375 -24.77 7.54 0.32
C SER A 375 -24.71 6.12 0.89
N ILE A 376 -24.53 5.97 2.21
CA ILE A 376 -24.36 4.67 2.85
C ILE A 376 -25.66 3.89 3.05
N LYS A 377 -26.83 4.57 3.05
CA LYS A 377 -28.15 3.94 3.22
C LYS A 377 -28.70 3.31 1.95
N GLN A 378 -28.06 3.54 0.79
CA GLN A 378 -28.51 2.97 -0.49
C GLN A 378 -28.46 1.43 -0.49
N LYS A 379 -29.56 0.80 -0.92
CA LYS A 379 -29.62 -0.65 -1.20
C LYS A 379 -28.96 -0.95 -2.58
N GLY A 380 -28.28 -2.09 -2.71
CA GLY A 380 -27.57 -2.47 -3.95
C GLY A 380 -26.19 -1.83 -4.14
N ILE A 381 -25.55 -2.05 -5.30
CA ILE A 381 -24.15 -1.67 -5.61
C ILE A 381 -24.03 -0.15 -5.92
N GLY A 382 -25.11 0.64 -5.84
CA GLY A 382 -25.10 2.07 -6.18
C GLY A 382 -24.96 2.37 -7.69
N ILE A 383 -25.06 1.35 -8.55
CA ILE A 383 -24.88 1.46 -10.00
C ILE A 383 -26.02 2.26 -10.66
N ASN A 384 -27.22 2.24 -10.07
CA ASN A 384 -28.43 2.85 -10.63
C ASN A 384 -28.43 4.39 -10.64
N ASN A 385 -27.36 5.03 -10.15
CA ASN A 385 -27.20 6.49 -10.09
C ASN A 385 -25.99 6.99 -10.92
N ARG A 386 -25.50 6.21 -11.89
CA ARG A 386 -24.56 6.72 -12.90
C ARG A 386 -25.32 7.63 -13.88
N PRO A 387 -24.85 8.85 -14.16
CA PRO A 387 -25.39 9.62 -15.28
C PRO A 387 -24.97 8.98 -16.61
N TYR A 388 -25.93 8.75 -17.49
CA TYR A 388 -25.69 8.27 -18.86
C TYR A 388 -24.70 9.20 -19.56
N THR A 389 -23.64 8.64 -20.16
CA THR A 389 -22.74 9.44 -21.01
C THR A 389 -23.44 9.76 -22.33
N HIS A 390 -23.20 10.95 -22.87
CA HIS A 390 -23.75 11.39 -24.16
C HIS A 390 -23.44 10.33 -25.23
N GLY A 391 -24.48 9.67 -25.78
CA GLY A 391 -24.37 8.60 -26.77
C GLY A 391 -24.76 7.19 -26.31
N GLU A 392 -25.00 6.94 -25.01
CA GLU A 392 -25.49 5.63 -24.54
C GLU A 392 -27.00 5.47 -24.81
N LYS A 393 -27.41 4.80 -25.92
CA LYS A 393 -28.77 4.26 -26.05
C LYS A 393 -28.94 3.10 -25.08
N ALA A 394 -29.99 3.15 -24.25
CA ALA A 394 -30.28 2.13 -23.23
C ALA A 394 -30.39 0.72 -23.85
N LYS A 395 -29.42 -0.15 -23.56
CA LYS A 395 -29.59 -1.59 -23.65
C LYS A 395 -29.60 -2.15 -22.24
N TRP A 396 -30.80 -2.33 -21.70
CA TRP A 396 -31.01 -3.12 -20.49
C TRP A 396 -30.48 -4.54 -20.73
N PRO A 397 -29.78 -5.17 -19.77
CA PRO A 397 -29.71 -6.62 -19.72
C PRO A 397 -31.05 -7.13 -19.18
N ASP A 398 -31.82 -7.83 -20.03
CA ASP A 398 -33.08 -8.47 -19.66
C ASP A 398 -32.94 -9.30 -18.36
N ILE A 399 -33.68 -8.88 -17.34
CA ILE A 399 -33.85 -9.55 -16.04
C ILE A 399 -34.45 -10.98 -16.19
N ALA A 400 -34.90 -11.36 -17.39
CA ALA A 400 -35.40 -12.69 -17.71
C ALA A 400 -34.31 -13.79 -17.76
N ARG A 401 -33.02 -13.45 -17.95
CA ARG A 401 -31.96 -14.48 -18.10
C ARG A 401 -31.53 -15.14 -16.78
N TYR A 402 -31.75 -14.48 -15.64
CA TYR A 402 -31.34 -15.01 -14.33
C TYR A 402 -32.37 -15.95 -13.68
N LYS A 403 -33.65 -15.91 -14.08
CA LYS A 403 -34.67 -16.83 -13.57
C LYS A 403 -34.70 -18.19 -14.30
N LYS A 404 -34.10 -18.29 -15.49
CA LYS A 404 -34.07 -19.53 -16.29
C LYS A 404 -32.83 -20.42 -16.05
N TRP A 405 -31.79 -19.88 -15.41
CA TRP A 405 -30.54 -20.61 -15.13
C TRP A 405 -30.60 -21.46 -13.85
N ALA A 406 -31.51 -21.14 -12.92
CA ALA A 406 -31.73 -21.89 -11.68
C ALA A 406 -32.62 -23.16 -11.83
N LYS A 407 -33.08 -23.51 -13.05
CA LYS A 407 -34.01 -24.64 -13.25
C LYS A 407 -33.70 -25.58 -14.43
N ARG A 408 -32.48 -25.60 -14.99
CA ARG A 408 -32.13 -26.54 -16.06
C ARG A 408 -30.90 -27.36 -15.73
N SER A 409 -31.11 -28.66 -15.50
CA SER A 409 -30.08 -29.69 -15.47
C SER A 409 -29.19 -29.61 -16.73
N PRO A 410 -27.89 -29.98 -16.63
CA PRO A 410 -26.93 -29.75 -17.71
C PRO A 410 -27.26 -30.59 -18.96
N PRO A 411 -27.21 -30.01 -20.18
CA PRO A 411 -27.29 -30.78 -21.40
C PRO A 411 -26.00 -31.56 -21.64
N LYS A 412 -26.18 -32.81 -22.10
CA LYS A 412 -25.14 -33.74 -22.53
C LYS A 412 -24.56 -33.29 -23.89
N ASN A 413 -23.22 -33.34 -23.97
CA ASN A 413 -22.37 -33.50 -25.16
C ASN A 413 -21.89 -32.27 -25.98
N LYS A 414 -20.56 -32.05 -25.83
CA LYS A 414 -19.48 -31.89 -26.83
C LYS A 414 -19.55 -30.77 -27.88
N GLN A 415 -18.95 -29.63 -27.52
CA GLN A 415 -18.14 -28.83 -28.46
C GLN A 415 -16.91 -28.29 -27.72
N GLU A 416 -15.73 -28.79 -28.11
CA GLU A 416 -14.44 -28.53 -27.45
C GLU A 416 -13.84 -27.20 -27.91
N TRP A 417 -13.55 -26.33 -26.95
CA TRP A 417 -12.69 -25.15 -27.08
C TRP A 417 -11.28 -25.51 -26.59
N PRO A 418 -10.20 -24.87 -27.07
CA PRO A 418 -8.82 -25.24 -26.71
C PRO A 418 -8.53 -25.04 -25.22
N ASN A 419 -8.66 -26.16 -24.51
CA ASN A 419 -8.09 -26.60 -23.25
C ASN A 419 -7.70 -25.54 -22.19
N ILE A 420 -8.70 -25.14 -21.39
CA ILE A 420 -8.53 -24.59 -20.03
C ILE A 420 -8.15 -25.75 -19.07
N THR A 421 -7.00 -26.40 -19.29
CA THR A 421 -6.53 -27.50 -18.42
C THR A 421 -5.62 -27.02 -17.29
N LEU A 422 -5.04 -25.82 -17.36
CA LEU A 422 -4.18 -25.32 -16.28
C LEU A 422 -4.95 -24.89 -15.04
N LEU A 423 -6.12 -24.24 -15.20
CA LEU A 423 -6.93 -23.79 -14.05
C LEU A 423 -7.62 -24.93 -13.29
N LYS A 424 -7.86 -26.08 -13.94
CA LYS A 424 -8.39 -27.28 -13.27
C LYS A 424 -7.30 -28.08 -12.52
N LYS A 425 -6.03 -27.94 -12.90
CA LYS A 425 -4.89 -28.51 -12.16
C LYS A 425 -4.65 -27.75 -10.85
N TRP A 426 -4.89 -26.43 -10.83
CA TRP A 426 -4.79 -25.58 -9.64
C TRP A 426 -5.79 -25.95 -8.53
N LYS A 427 -7.01 -26.40 -8.87
CA LYS A 427 -8.03 -26.81 -7.88
C LYS A 427 -7.86 -28.22 -7.31
N LYS A 428 -6.98 -29.05 -7.88
CA LYS A 428 -6.76 -30.45 -7.43
C LYS A 428 -5.38 -30.70 -6.82
N MET A 429 -4.52 -29.69 -6.71
CA MET A 429 -3.37 -29.78 -5.80
C MET A 429 -3.89 -29.59 -4.38
N THR A 430 -4.14 -30.69 -3.70
CA THR A 430 -4.21 -30.70 -2.24
C THR A 430 -2.91 -30.09 -1.73
N PHE A 431 -2.97 -28.89 -1.14
CA PHE A 431 -1.87 -28.30 -0.38
C PHE A 431 -1.62 -29.19 0.84
N LYS A 432 -0.88 -30.29 0.66
CA LYS A 432 -0.22 -30.98 1.75
C LYS A 432 0.90 -30.04 2.21
N LYS A 433 0.73 -29.46 3.41
CA LYS A 433 1.76 -28.79 4.24
C LYS A 433 3.04 -28.43 3.45
N GLY A 434 3.04 -27.27 2.81
CA GLY A 434 4.16 -26.66 2.08
C GLY A 434 4.14 -25.13 2.25
N PRO A 435 5.22 -24.40 1.90
CA PRO A 435 5.56 -23.10 2.48
C PRO A 435 4.50 -22.02 2.27
N ASN A 436 4.35 -21.16 3.29
CA ASN A 436 3.38 -20.08 3.39
C ASN A 436 3.64 -19.00 2.29
N PRO A 437 2.69 -18.74 1.36
CA PRO A 437 2.89 -17.91 0.16
C PRO A 437 2.98 -16.38 0.41
N LEU A 438 3.45 -15.94 1.58
CA LEU A 438 3.46 -14.53 1.99
C LEU A 438 4.80 -14.13 2.64
N LYS A 439 5.94 -14.39 2.00
CA LYS A 439 7.24 -13.86 2.42
C LYS A 439 7.78 -12.82 1.43
N LEU A 440 7.80 -11.58 1.92
CA LEU A 440 8.62 -10.42 1.55
C LEU A 440 8.16 -9.42 0.45
N ILE A 441 7.67 -8.28 0.94
CA ILE A 441 8.32 -6.94 0.94
C ILE A 441 8.81 -6.43 -0.44
N TYR A 442 8.03 -5.53 -1.02
CA TYR A 442 8.40 -4.63 -2.11
C TYR A 442 8.26 -3.18 -1.61
N TYR A 443 9.37 -2.54 -1.28
CA TYR A 443 9.43 -1.11 -0.94
C TYR A 443 10.50 -0.42 -1.81
N LYS A 444 10.07 0.60 -2.57
CA LYS A 444 10.91 1.66 -3.17
C LYS A 444 12.24 1.22 -3.84
N GLY A 445 12.29 0.06 -4.51
CA GLY A 445 13.46 -0.37 -5.29
C GLY A 445 14.68 -0.82 -4.48
N ARG A 446 14.57 -1.03 -3.16
CA ARG A 446 15.64 -1.59 -2.33
C ARG A 446 15.34 -3.02 -1.92
N TRP A 447 16.28 -3.91 -2.22
CA TRP A 447 16.22 -5.33 -1.88
C TRP A 447 17.13 -5.58 -0.68
N PRO A 448 16.72 -6.40 0.31
CA PRO A 448 17.64 -6.80 1.37
C PRO A 448 18.84 -7.52 0.76
N ASN A 449 20.04 -7.22 1.25
CA ASN A 449 21.26 -7.90 0.82
C ASN A 449 21.07 -9.42 0.92
N PRO A 450 21.43 -10.18 -0.13
CA PRO A 450 21.24 -11.62 -0.14
C PRO A 450 22.12 -12.25 0.95
N ILE A 451 21.51 -13.09 1.79
CA ILE A 451 22.28 -13.88 2.76
C ILE A 451 22.88 -15.09 2.02
N LYS A 452 23.83 -15.77 2.66
CA LYS A 452 24.52 -16.95 2.08
C LYS A 452 23.55 -17.99 1.47
N LYS A 453 22.40 -18.23 2.13
CA LYS A 453 21.37 -19.17 1.66
C LYS A 453 20.71 -18.71 0.34
N ASP A 454 20.53 -17.42 0.14
CA ASP A 454 19.94 -16.88 -1.09
C ASP A 454 20.92 -16.91 -2.24
N LEU A 455 22.19 -16.61 -1.99
CA LEU A 455 23.24 -16.73 -3.00
C LEU A 455 23.35 -18.19 -3.48
N GLN A 456 23.24 -19.16 -2.57
CA GLN A 456 23.19 -20.57 -2.92
C GLN A 456 21.95 -20.94 -3.75
N PHE A 457 20.80 -20.33 -3.46
CA PHE A 457 19.56 -20.53 -4.20
C PHE A 457 19.64 -19.96 -5.61
N ILE A 458 20.06 -18.69 -5.73
CA ILE A 458 20.24 -18.02 -7.01
C ILE A 458 21.28 -18.77 -7.87
N ASN A 459 22.36 -19.27 -7.26
CA ASN A 459 23.33 -20.12 -7.96
C ASN A 459 22.70 -21.43 -8.46
N ALA A 460 21.83 -22.07 -7.67
CA ALA A 460 21.11 -23.27 -8.09
C ALA A 460 20.18 -22.99 -9.28
N VAL A 461 19.48 -21.83 -9.28
CA VAL A 461 18.67 -21.35 -10.40
C VAL A 461 19.54 -21.08 -11.63
N SER A 462 20.67 -20.38 -11.47
CA SER A 462 21.62 -20.09 -12.55
C SER A 462 22.19 -21.35 -13.20
N LYS A 463 22.33 -22.45 -12.43
CA LYS A 463 22.75 -23.76 -12.93
C LYS A 463 21.60 -24.60 -13.51
N GLY A 464 20.36 -24.13 -13.46
CA GLY A 464 19.18 -24.90 -13.89
C GLY A 464 18.89 -26.13 -13.04
N ASN A 465 19.41 -26.19 -11.80
CA ASN A 465 19.26 -27.36 -10.93
C ASN A 465 17.87 -27.36 -10.26
N LEU A 466 16.85 -27.75 -11.03
CA LEU A 466 15.45 -27.74 -10.60
C LEU A 466 15.20 -28.55 -9.32
N SER A 467 15.89 -29.69 -9.14
CA SER A 467 15.75 -30.54 -7.95
C SER A 467 16.29 -29.84 -6.69
N LYS A 468 17.46 -29.21 -6.78
CA LYS A 468 18.03 -28.43 -5.68
C LYS A 468 17.18 -27.20 -5.37
N VAL A 469 16.70 -26.49 -6.40
CA VAL A 469 15.82 -25.33 -6.22
C VAL A 469 14.52 -25.73 -5.49
N LYS A 470 13.87 -26.84 -5.87
CA LYS A 470 12.70 -27.37 -5.15
C LYS A 470 12.99 -27.62 -3.68
N LYS A 471 14.07 -28.35 -3.36
CA LYS A 471 14.48 -28.59 -1.96
C LYS A 471 14.71 -27.30 -1.17
N MET A 472 15.25 -26.26 -1.81
CA MET A 472 15.50 -24.98 -1.16
C MET A 472 14.21 -24.18 -0.96
N ILE A 473 13.26 -24.24 -1.91
CA ILE A 473 11.90 -23.68 -1.77
C ILE A 473 11.16 -24.39 -0.63
N ASP A 474 11.21 -25.72 -0.57
CA ASP A 474 10.60 -26.51 0.52
C ASP A 474 11.20 -26.16 1.89
N ALA A 475 12.47 -25.71 1.92
CA ALA A 475 13.16 -25.19 3.10
C ALA A 475 12.99 -23.67 3.30
N ASP A 476 11.97 -23.07 2.68
CA ASP A 476 11.54 -21.68 2.86
C ASP A 476 12.64 -20.64 2.55
N VAL A 477 13.36 -20.83 1.43
CA VAL A 477 14.33 -19.86 0.91
C VAL A 477 13.64 -18.62 0.30
N ARG A 478 14.31 -17.46 0.33
CA ARG A 478 13.78 -16.22 -0.26
C ARG A 478 13.83 -16.30 -1.79
N VAL A 479 12.72 -16.69 -2.41
CA VAL A 479 12.59 -16.86 -3.87
C VAL A 479 12.87 -15.57 -4.65
N ASN A 480 12.53 -14.42 -4.04
CA ASN A 480 12.70 -13.09 -4.62
C ASN A 480 14.05 -12.43 -4.31
N ALA A 481 15.00 -13.13 -3.70
CA ALA A 481 16.30 -12.54 -3.40
C ALA A 481 17.03 -12.06 -4.67
N VAL A 482 17.84 -11.00 -4.52
CA VAL A 482 18.67 -10.44 -5.59
C VAL A 482 20.15 -10.64 -5.29
N THR A 483 20.98 -10.82 -6.31
CA THR A 483 22.43 -10.73 -6.20
C THR A 483 22.89 -9.29 -6.04
N LYS A 484 24.16 -9.10 -5.65
CA LYS A 484 24.84 -7.79 -5.64
C LYS A 484 24.73 -7.05 -6.99
N ASP A 485 24.75 -7.79 -8.10
CA ASP A 485 24.62 -7.26 -9.46
C ASP A 485 23.16 -6.94 -9.86
N LYS A 486 22.26 -6.83 -8.87
CA LYS A 486 20.82 -6.63 -9.08
C LYS A 486 20.23 -7.70 -10.00
N ARG A 487 20.38 -9.00 -9.69
CA ARG A 487 19.72 -10.08 -10.43
C ARG A 487 18.90 -10.96 -9.52
N ASN A 488 17.60 -11.13 -9.79
CA ASN A 488 16.76 -12.10 -9.08
C ASN A 488 16.68 -13.44 -9.84
N ALA A 489 16.12 -14.45 -9.16
CA ALA A 489 15.94 -15.79 -9.71
C ALA A 489 15.06 -15.81 -10.97
N LEU A 490 13.98 -15.01 -11.01
CA LEU A 490 13.05 -14.98 -12.14
C LEU A 490 13.71 -14.44 -13.41
N LEU A 491 14.46 -13.36 -13.31
CA LEU A 491 15.24 -12.76 -14.39
C LEU A 491 16.28 -13.74 -14.93
N ILE A 492 16.97 -14.46 -14.03
CA ILE A 492 17.97 -15.47 -14.43
C ILE A 492 17.31 -16.63 -15.18
N ALA A 493 16.19 -17.15 -14.67
CA ALA A 493 15.44 -18.23 -15.32
C ALA A 493 14.87 -17.78 -16.69
N ALA A 494 14.34 -16.55 -16.76
CA ALA A 494 13.83 -15.95 -17.98
C ALA A 494 14.93 -15.75 -19.04
N ALA A 495 16.08 -15.20 -18.67
CA ALA A 495 17.24 -15.05 -19.57
C ALA A 495 17.73 -16.40 -20.12
N ARG A 496 17.61 -17.48 -19.34
CA ARG A 496 17.96 -18.84 -19.73
C ARG A 496 16.90 -19.56 -20.56
N ARG A 497 15.72 -18.94 -20.75
CA ARG A 497 14.52 -19.57 -21.36
C ARG A 497 14.18 -20.93 -20.74
N ASP A 498 14.36 -21.05 -19.42
CA ASP A 498 14.06 -22.26 -18.65
C ASP A 498 12.60 -22.21 -18.17
N ASP A 499 11.69 -22.70 -19.01
CA ASP A 499 10.24 -22.67 -18.80
C ASP A 499 9.83 -23.37 -17.50
N LYS A 500 10.46 -24.50 -17.18
CA LYS A 500 10.17 -25.26 -15.96
C LYS A 500 10.62 -24.52 -14.71
N MET A 501 11.77 -23.85 -14.76
CA MET A 501 12.26 -23.03 -13.65
C MET A 501 11.40 -21.77 -13.48
N VAL A 502 11.03 -21.09 -14.57
CA VAL A 502 10.11 -19.93 -14.52
C VAL A 502 8.78 -20.32 -13.88
N GLN A 503 8.16 -21.41 -14.33
CA GLN A 503 6.92 -21.93 -13.73
C GLN A 503 7.07 -22.23 -12.24
N LEU A 504 8.17 -22.90 -11.86
CA LEU A 504 8.44 -23.23 -10.45
C LEU A 504 8.57 -21.96 -9.60
N LEU A 505 9.30 -20.96 -10.09
CA LEU A 505 9.52 -19.70 -9.39
C LEU A 505 8.21 -18.90 -9.27
N LEU A 506 7.46 -18.75 -10.38
CA LEU A 506 6.17 -18.05 -10.38
C LEU A 506 5.10 -18.78 -9.54
N ALA A 507 5.15 -20.10 -9.43
CA ALA A 507 4.25 -20.85 -8.54
C ALA A 507 4.60 -20.66 -7.05
N ASN A 508 5.75 -20.08 -6.74
CA ASN A 508 6.28 -19.91 -5.38
C ASN A 508 6.63 -18.45 -5.07
N GLY A 509 5.86 -17.49 -5.60
CA GLY A 509 5.94 -16.09 -5.21
C GLY A 509 6.91 -15.24 -6.04
N ALA A 510 7.48 -15.74 -7.15
CA ALA A 510 8.36 -14.93 -7.98
C ALA A 510 7.65 -13.82 -8.79
N GLU A 511 6.33 -13.88 -8.90
CA GLU A 511 5.49 -12.87 -9.54
C GLU A 511 5.65 -11.48 -8.92
N PHE A 512 6.02 -11.40 -7.63
CA PHE A 512 6.30 -10.12 -6.95
C PHE A 512 7.58 -9.44 -7.46
N SER A 513 8.41 -10.16 -8.21
CA SER A 513 9.62 -9.63 -8.83
C SER A 513 9.51 -9.49 -10.36
N ILE A 514 8.30 -9.52 -10.90
CA ILE A 514 8.06 -9.49 -12.35
C ILE A 514 8.55 -8.20 -13.03
N ASP A 515 8.52 -7.09 -12.30
CA ASP A 515 8.92 -5.76 -12.78
C ASP A 515 10.35 -5.37 -12.36
N PHE A 516 11.07 -6.25 -11.67
CA PHE A 516 12.42 -5.96 -11.23
C PHE A 516 13.37 -5.75 -12.40
N GLN A 517 14.11 -4.65 -12.39
CA GLN A 517 15.12 -4.35 -13.40
C GLN A 517 16.53 -4.55 -12.84
N ASN A 518 17.39 -5.23 -13.59
CA ASN A 518 18.80 -5.38 -13.23
C ASN A 518 19.59 -4.07 -13.39
N ALA A 519 20.90 -4.11 -13.16
CA ALA A 519 21.78 -2.93 -13.30
C ALA A 519 21.76 -2.28 -14.69
N ALA A 520 21.31 -3.00 -15.73
CA ALA A 520 21.14 -2.48 -17.09
C ALA A 520 19.70 -2.01 -17.40
N GLY A 521 18.80 -2.01 -16.42
CA GLY A 521 17.39 -1.66 -16.60
C GLY A 521 16.55 -2.80 -17.22
N ILE A 522 17.06 -4.03 -17.25
CA ILE A 522 16.38 -5.15 -17.94
C ILE A 522 15.46 -5.90 -16.97
N SER A 523 14.17 -6.01 -17.31
CA SER A 523 13.19 -6.83 -16.57
C SER A 523 13.19 -8.31 -16.99
N PRO A 524 12.61 -9.25 -16.23
CA PRO A 524 12.44 -10.64 -16.67
C PRO A 524 11.79 -10.79 -18.06
N LEU A 525 10.76 -9.99 -18.35
CA LEU A 525 10.09 -10.02 -19.64
C LEU A 525 10.97 -9.47 -20.76
N MET A 526 11.81 -8.45 -20.49
CA MET A 526 12.81 -8.01 -21.47
C MET A 526 13.92 -9.06 -21.65
N ALA A 527 14.37 -9.68 -20.56
CA ALA A 527 15.46 -10.65 -20.54
C ALA A 527 15.16 -11.90 -21.38
N VAL A 528 13.92 -12.42 -21.32
CA VAL A 528 13.54 -13.62 -22.12
C VAL A 528 13.55 -13.33 -23.63
N LEU A 529 13.26 -12.09 -24.01
CA LEU A 529 13.29 -11.63 -25.40
C LEU A 529 14.71 -11.24 -25.86
N ASN A 530 15.58 -10.84 -24.93
CA ASN A 530 16.97 -10.44 -25.18
C ASN A 530 17.92 -11.65 -25.25
N SER A 531 17.58 -12.65 -26.07
CA SER A 531 18.40 -13.85 -26.29
C SER A 531 18.70 -14.04 -27.77
N LYS A 532 19.89 -14.58 -28.07
CA LYS A 532 20.31 -14.94 -29.44
C LYS A 532 19.59 -16.18 -29.97
N GLU A 533 18.89 -16.92 -29.12
CA GLU A 533 18.14 -18.11 -29.52
C GLU A 533 16.90 -17.75 -30.35
N LYS A 534 16.65 -18.53 -31.41
CA LYS A 534 15.43 -18.39 -32.23
C LYS A 534 14.16 -18.60 -31.38
N PRO A 535 13.05 -17.90 -31.66
CA PRO A 535 11.77 -18.11 -30.97
C PRO A 535 11.31 -19.57 -31.04
N ASN A 536 10.90 -20.11 -29.89
CA ASN A 536 10.40 -21.49 -29.76
C ASN A 536 9.22 -21.56 -28.78
N ASN A 537 8.62 -22.74 -28.61
CA ASN A 537 7.45 -22.89 -27.74
C ASN A 537 7.75 -22.62 -26.25
N LYS A 538 8.99 -22.81 -25.80
CA LYS A 538 9.40 -22.43 -24.43
C LYS A 538 9.34 -20.93 -24.24
N LEU A 539 9.86 -20.16 -25.20
CA LEU A 539 9.74 -18.70 -25.22
C LEU A 539 8.27 -18.27 -25.16
N LEU A 540 7.42 -18.83 -26.01
CA LEU A 540 5.99 -18.50 -26.01
C LEU A 540 5.34 -18.79 -24.64
N THR A 541 5.70 -19.92 -24.03
CA THR A 541 5.19 -20.34 -22.71
C THR A 541 5.60 -19.33 -21.64
N ILE A 542 6.90 -19.01 -21.56
CA ILE A 542 7.42 -18.03 -20.60
C ILE A 542 6.80 -16.65 -20.81
N VAL A 543 6.71 -16.17 -22.06
CA VAL A 543 6.11 -14.85 -22.34
C VAL A 543 4.64 -14.82 -21.90
N LYS A 544 3.86 -15.89 -22.14
CA LYS A 544 2.47 -15.96 -21.66
C LYS A 544 2.40 -15.94 -20.14
N GLU A 545 3.26 -16.67 -19.45
CA GLU A 545 3.31 -16.72 -17.99
C GLU A 545 3.69 -15.38 -17.39
N LEU A 546 4.72 -14.73 -17.92
CA LEU A 546 5.16 -13.41 -17.48
C LEU A 546 4.09 -12.35 -17.76
N ILE A 547 3.40 -12.37 -18.91
CA ILE A 547 2.28 -11.46 -19.21
C ILE A 547 1.11 -11.70 -18.25
N ASN A 548 0.77 -12.95 -17.97
CA ASN A 548 -0.32 -13.30 -17.04
C ASN A 548 -0.01 -12.88 -15.60
N ALA A 549 1.27 -12.79 -15.22
CA ALA A 549 1.70 -12.25 -13.93
C ALA A 549 1.47 -10.72 -13.82
N GLY A 550 1.15 -10.03 -14.92
CA GLY A 550 0.76 -8.62 -14.94
C GLY A 550 1.92 -7.63 -14.82
N PRO A 551 2.90 -7.65 -15.74
CA PRO A 551 4.06 -6.78 -15.70
C PRO A 551 3.69 -5.33 -16.03
N ALA A 552 4.52 -4.39 -15.60
CA ALA A 552 4.51 -3.00 -16.04
C ALA A 552 4.99 -2.90 -17.50
N TRP A 553 4.19 -2.25 -18.35
CA TRP A 553 4.41 -2.18 -19.80
C TRP A 553 5.17 -0.93 -20.26
N ASP A 554 5.38 0.01 -19.35
CA ASP A 554 6.08 1.29 -19.52
C ASP A 554 7.54 1.25 -19.07
N LEU A 555 8.01 0.14 -18.49
CA LEU A 555 9.41 -0.05 -18.12
C LEU A 555 10.35 0.16 -19.32
N LYS A 556 11.46 0.84 -19.06
CA LYS A 556 12.55 1.09 -20.01
C LYS A 556 13.88 0.67 -19.42
N ASP A 557 14.75 0.12 -20.27
CA ASP A 557 16.14 -0.14 -19.90
C ASP A 557 16.99 1.14 -19.85
N ASN A 558 18.26 1.03 -19.46
CA ASN A 558 19.16 2.20 -19.37
C ASN A 558 19.49 2.84 -20.73
N GLN A 559 19.07 2.23 -21.84
CA GLN A 559 19.19 2.76 -23.20
C GLN A 559 17.84 3.29 -23.70
N GLU A 560 16.88 3.52 -22.80
CA GLU A 560 15.51 3.96 -23.08
C GLU A 560 14.66 2.96 -23.91
N ASN A 561 15.11 1.72 -24.06
CA ASN A 561 14.37 0.70 -24.80
C ASN A 561 13.29 0.07 -23.93
N ASN A 562 12.06 0.04 -24.46
CA ASN A 562 10.92 -0.63 -23.82
C ASN A 562 10.72 -2.07 -24.33
N ILE A 563 9.72 -2.77 -23.81
CA ILE A 563 9.46 -4.17 -24.19
C ILE A 563 9.16 -4.37 -25.68
N LEU A 564 8.61 -3.37 -26.38
CA LEU A 564 8.36 -3.45 -27.82
C LEU A 564 9.65 -3.46 -28.62
N PHE A 565 10.69 -2.75 -28.19
CA PHE A 565 12.02 -2.82 -28.83
C PHE A 565 12.56 -4.25 -28.82
N TYR A 566 12.49 -4.92 -27.67
CA TYR A 566 12.92 -6.32 -27.55
C TYR A 566 12.06 -7.29 -28.37
N ALA A 567 10.73 -7.09 -28.36
CA ALA A 567 9.82 -7.92 -29.16
C ALA A 567 10.02 -7.73 -30.68
N GLN A 568 10.40 -6.53 -31.13
CA GLN A 568 10.70 -6.27 -32.55
C GLN A 568 11.90 -7.08 -33.05
N LYS A 569 12.91 -7.34 -32.20
CA LYS A 569 14.10 -8.12 -32.59
C LYS A 569 13.78 -9.55 -32.98
N ILE A 570 12.69 -10.12 -32.44
CA ILE A 570 12.30 -11.51 -32.70
C ILE A 570 11.22 -11.67 -33.77
N LYS A 571 10.64 -10.57 -34.28
CA LYS A 571 9.45 -10.58 -35.15
C LYS A 571 9.62 -11.28 -36.50
N TYR A 572 10.85 -11.52 -36.95
CA TYR A 572 11.17 -12.02 -38.30
C TYR A 572 10.89 -13.52 -38.50
N THR A 573 10.37 -14.22 -37.48
CA THR A 573 9.88 -15.60 -37.60
C THR A 573 8.37 -15.63 -37.38
N PRO A 574 7.63 -16.61 -37.91
CA PRO A 574 6.17 -16.69 -37.69
C PRO A 574 5.79 -16.67 -36.20
N LEU A 575 6.47 -17.48 -35.38
CA LEU A 575 6.24 -17.51 -33.93
C LEU A 575 6.66 -16.21 -33.24
N GLY A 576 7.78 -15.62 -33.65
CA GLY A 576 8.24 -14.35 -33.12
C GLY A 576 7.31 -13.19 -33.47
N ASN A 577 6.73 -13.16 -34.68
CA ASN A 577 5.70 -12.22 -35.06
C ASN A 577 4.44 -12.40 -34.20
N ASN A 578 4.01 -13.64 -33.94
CA ASN A 578 2.88 -13.92 -33.05
C ASN A 578 3.13 -13.37 -31.63
N ILE A 579 4.34 -13.57 -31.09
CA ILE A 579 4.74 -13.04 -29.79
C ILE A 579 4.74 -11.50 -29.81
N TYR A 580 5.29 -10.88 -30.87
CA TYR A 580 5.30 -9.44 -31.05
C TYR A 580 3.88 -8.85 -31.09
N GLN A 581 2.96 -9.43 -31.88
CA GLN A 581 1.57 -8.97 -31.95
C GLN A 581 0.84 -9.15 -30.62
N MET A 582 1.11 -10.24 -29.90
CA MET A 582 0.57 -10.47 -28.56
C MET A 582 1.02 -9.36 -27.60
N ILE A 583 2.32 -9.10 -27.50
CA ILE A 583 2.89 -8.02 -26.66
C ILE A 583 2.31 -6.66 -27.05
N LYS A 584 2.22 -6.36 -28.35
CA LYS A 584 1.65 -5.11 -28.87
C LYS A 584 0.18 -4.94 -28.49
N SER A 585 -0.61 -6.01 -28.58
CA SER A 585 -2.03 -6.01 -28.21
C SER A 585 -2.24 -5.78 -26.71
N TYR A 586 -1.46 -6.47 -25.87
CA TYR A 586 -1.52 -6.29 -24.42
C TYR A 586 -1.08 -4.89 -24.01
N LYS A 587 0.00 -4.36 -24.58
CA LYS A 587 0.42 -2.98 -24.32
C LYS A 587 -0.64 -1.95 -24.74
N LYS A 588 -1.27 -2.10 -25.91
CA LYS A 588 -2.36 -1.23 -26.36
C LYS A 588 -3.61 -1.29 -25.45
N SER A 589 -3.84 -2.43 -24.81
CA SER A 589 -4.95 -2.58 -23.86
C SER A 589 -4.63 -2.02 -22.48
N TRP A 590 -3.34 -1.80 -22.21
CA TRP A 590 -2.81 -1.20 -20.98
C TRP A 590 -2.71 0.33 -21.08
N ASP A 591 -2.26 0.85 -22.23
CA ASP A 591 -2.30 2.29 -22.60
C ASP A 591 -3.74 2.78 -22.81
#